data_AF-A0AAX3EYF8-F1
#
_entry.id   AF-A0AAX3EYF8-F1
#
_cell.length_a   1.000
_cell.length_b   1.000
_cell.length_c   1.000
_cell.angle_alpha   90.00
_cell.angle_beta   90.00
_cell.angle_gamma   90.00
#
_symmetry.space_group_name_H-M   'P 1'
#
loop_
_entity.id
_entity.type
_entity.pdbx_description
1 polymer ?
#
loop_
_entity_poly.entity_id
_entity_poly.type
_entity_poly.pdbx_seq_one_letter_code
_entity_poly.pdbx_strand_id
1 'polypeptide(L)'
;MQNMAGQIESKKMMLGGYANIPTAPIISSANPESSELYNVVIAPLTDQWVITATPNASGQMKNDGNLQLHADGRKCRAGRCGTGDKWR
;
A
#
# COMPACT_ATOMS: atom_id res chain seq x y z
N MET A 1 -3.80 -1.25 -3.35
CA MET A 1 -2.40 -1.49 -2.93
C MET A 1 -1.57 -2.25 -3.98
N GLN A 2 -2.05 -3.34 -4.60
CA GLN A 2 -1.27 -4.10 -5.60
C GLN A 2 -0.85 -3.27 -6.82
N ASN A 3 -1.75 -2.44 -7.38
CA ASN A 3 -1.40 -1.52 -8.46
C ASN A 3 -0.25 -0.57 -8.07
N MET A 4 -0.33 0.02 -6.87
CA MET A 4 0.70 0.92 -6.35
C MET A 4 2.05 0.21 -6.15
N ALA A 5 2.04 -1.03 -5.65
CA ALA A 5 3.26 -1.85 -5.54
C ALA A 5 3.91 -2.10 -6.90
N GLY A 6 3.11 -2.45 -7.93
CA GLY A 6 3.61 -2.61 -9.29
C GLY A 6 4.24 -1.33 -9.85
N GLN A 7 3.66 -0.17 -9.56
CA GLN A 7 4.22 1.12 -9.98
C GLN A 7 5.52 1.48 -9.24
N ILE A 8 5.62 1.16 -7.94
CA ILE A 8 6.86 1.34 -7.17
C ILE A 8 8.00 0.54 -7.82
N GLU A 9 7.78 -0.75 -8.09
CA GLU A 9 8.81 -1.61 -8.68
C GLU A 9 9.13 -1.24 -10.13
N SER A 10 8.12 -0.89 -10.94
CA SER A 10 8.33 -0.38 -12.29
C SER A 10 9.18 0.90 -12.29
N LYS A 11 8.87 1.87 -11.42
CA LYS A 11 9.62 3.12 -11.31
C LYS A 11 11.03 2.90 -10.74
N LYS A 12 11.23 1.93 -9.83
CA LYS A 12 12.56 1.52 -9.35
C LYS A 12 13.44 1.11 -10.52
N MET A 13 12.91 0.27 -11.42
CA MET A 13 13.64 -0.19 -12.62
C MET A 13 13.95 0.97 -13.57
N MET A 14 13.00 1.90 -13.76
CA MET A 14 13.19 3.06 -14.66
C MET A 14 14.14 4.13 -14.12
N LEU A 15 14.13 4.36 -12.80
CA LEU A 15 14.85 5.46 -12.15
C LEU A 15 16.14 5.02 -11.44
N GLY A 16 16.51 3.73 -11.56
CA GLY A 16 17.72 3.16 -11.00
C GLY A 16 17.71 2.98 -9.47
N GLY A 17 16.56 3.18 -8.82
CA GLY A 17 16.42 3.03 -7.38
C GLY A 17 15.18 3.73 -6.81
N TYR A 18 15.01 3.64 -5.49
CA TYR A 18 13.84 4.17 -4.79
C TYR A 18 13.91 5.67 -4.47
N ALA A 19 15.12 6.24 -4.34
CA ALA A 19 15.34 7.61 -3.86
C ALA A 19 14.64 8.68 -4.69
N ASN A 20 14.45 8.43 -5.99
CA ASN A 20 13.89 9.39 -6.94
C ASN A 20 12.42 9.12 -7.29
N ILE A 21 11.77 8.15 -6.64
CA ILE A 21 10.40 7.77 -6.97
C ILE A 21 9.43 8.72 -6.25
N PRO A 22 8.64 9.54 -6.99
CA PRO A 22 7.61 10.35 -6.37
C PRO A 22 6.44 9.46 -5.93
N THR A 23 6.11 9.48 -4.64
CA THR A 23 5.01 8.66 -4.06
C THR A 23 3.63 9.26 -4.32
N ALA A 24 3.51 10.59 -4.38
CA ALA A 24 2.21 11.26 -4.56
C ALA A 24 1.46 10.81 -5.84
N PRO A 25 2.08 10.74 -7.03
CA PRO A 25 1.43 10.21 -8.24
C PRO A 25 0.99 8.75 -8.13
N ILE A 26 1.72 7.96 -7.33
CA ILE A 26 1.41 6.55 -7.09
C ILE A 26 0.18 6.45 -6.19
N ILE A 27 0.13 7.23 -5.11
CA ILE A 27 -1.02 7.25 -4.20
C ILE A 27 -2.27 7.76 -4.93
N SER A 28 -2.15 8.81 -5.75
CA SER A 28 -3.28 9.34 -6.54
C SER A 28 -3.77 8.39 -7.63
N SER A 29 -3.00 7.36 -7.99
CA SER A 29 -3.44 6.32 -8.93
C SER A 29 -4.36 5.27 -8.28
N ALA A 30 -4.59 5.35 -6.96
CA ALA A 30 -5.59 4.54 -6.30
C ALA A 30 -6.99 4.87 -6.83
N ASN A 31 -7.88 3.87 -6.85
CA ASN A 31 -9.27 4.08 -7.24
C ASN A 31 -9.91 5.14 -6.31
N PRO A 32 -10.59 6.17 -6.84
CA PRO A 32 -11.27 7.19 -6.03
C PRO A 32 -12.18 6.63 -4.93
N GLU A 33 -12.91 5.55 -5.22
CA GLU A 33 -13.77 4.88 -4.21
C GLU A 33 -12.95 4.34 -3.04
N SER A 34 -11.71 3.91 -3.29
CA SER A 34 -10.80 3.48 -2.22
C SER A 34 -10.34 4.64 -1.35
N SER A 35 -10.25 5.86 -1.88
CA SER A 35 -9.86 7.04 -1.07
C SER A 35 -10.96 7.52 -0.13
N GLU A 36 -12.23 7.27 -0.45
CA GLU A 36 -13.35 7.54 0.45
C GLU A 36 -13.44 6.52 1.60
N LEU A 37 -12.92 5.31 1.38
CA LEU A 37 -12.93 4.22 2.35
C LEU A 37 -11.65 4.14 3.19
N TYR A 38 -10.51 4.51 2.61
CA TYR A 38 -9.19 4.37 3.22
C TYR A 38 -8.28 5.57 2.91
N ASN A 39 -7.54 6.01 3.92
CA ASN A 39 -6.38 6.87 3.75
C ASN A 39 -5.13 6.02 3.46
N VAL A 40 -4.46 6.26 2.33
CA VAL A 40 -3.30 5.47 1.92
C VAL A 40 -2.00 6.27 2.07
N VAL A 41 -1.02 5.66 2.72
CA VAL A 41 0.33 6.19 2.90
C VAL A 41 1.35 5.17 2.45
N ILE A 42 2.45 5.64 1.86
CA ILE A 42 3.61 4.82 1.49
C ILE A 42 4.76 5.24 2.42
N ALA A 43 5.24 4.31 3.25
CA ALA A 43 6.44 4.52 4.06
C ALA A 43 7.68 4.69 3.16
N PRO A 44 8.78 5.30 3.63
CA PRO A 44 9.91 5.68 2.78
C PRO A 44 10.33 4.56 1.84
N LEU A 45 10.42 4.89 0.55
CA LEU A 45 10.74 3.93 -0.50
C LEU A 45 12.20 3.47 -0.32
N THR A 46 12.32 2.25 0.17
CA THR A 46 13.55 1.47 0.34
C THR A 46 13.22 0.05 -0.08
N ASP A 47 14.17 -0.90 -0.02
CA ASP A 47 13.85 -2.32 -0.25
C ASP A 47 12.84 -2.90 0.78
N GLN A 48 12.45 -2.13 1.80
CA GLN A 48 11.47 -2.50 2.81
C GLN A 48 10.24 -1.58 2.83
N TRP A 49 9.87 -1.00 1.69
CA TRP A 49 8.69 -0.15 1.60
C TRP A 49 7.42 -0.87 2.09
N VAL A 50 6.50 -0.07 2.64
CA VAL A 50 5.20 -0.54 3.12
C VAL A 50 4.12 0.42 2.66
N ILE A 51 3.10 -0.11 2.00
CA ILE A 51 1.88 0.62 1.69
C ILE A 51 0.91 0.34 2.83
N THR A 52 0.45 1.38 3.52
CA THR A 52 -0.54 1.29 4.60
C THR A 52 -1.82 1.96 4.15
N ALA A 53 -2.94 1.25 4.23
CA ALA A 53 -4.29 1.77 4.05
C ALA A 53 -5.02 1.74 5.40
N THR A 54 -5.26 2.93 5.93
CA THR A 54 -5.96 3.14 7.21
C THR A 54 -7.43 3.41 6.91
N PRO A 55 -8.38 2.62 7.46
CA PRO A 55 -9.79 2.87 7.22
C PRO A 55 -10.22 4.26 7.71
N ASN A 56 -11.09 4.91 6.95
CA ASN A 56 -11.71 6.14 7.40
C ASN A 56 -12.69 5.82 8.55
N ALA A 57 -12.56 6.55 9.66
CA ALA A 57 -13.30 6.27 10.91
C ALA A 57 -14.83 6.34 10.74
N SER A 58 -15.30 7.16 9.81
CA SER A 58 -16.72 7.37 9.48
C SER A 58 -17.23 6.41 8.39
N GLY A 59 -16.35 5.65 7.75
CA GLY A 59 -16.67 4.81 6.59
C GLY A 59 -17.13 3.41 6.96
N GLN A 60 -17.61 2.67 5.97
CA GLN A 60 -18.03 1.27 6.12
C GLN A 60 -16.90 0.36 6.60
N MET A 61 -15.65 0.72 6.30
CA MET A 61 -14.45 -0.09 6.57
C MET A 61 -13.83 0.20 7.96
N LYS A 62 -14.45 1.04 8.79
CA LYS A 62 -13.87 1.49 10.08
C LYS A 62 -13.35 0.37 11.01
N ASN A 63 -13.91 -0.84 10.90
CA ASN A 63 -13.57 -1.99 11.73
C ASN A 63 -12.55 -2.95 11.08
N ASP A 64 -12.08 -2.68 9.87
CA ASP A 64 -11.13 -3.54 9.14
C ASP A 64 -9.73 -3.52 9.77
N GLY A 65 -9.43 -2.46 10.54
CA GLY A 65 -8.09 -2.13 10.98
C GLY A 65 -7.16 -1.78 9.81
N ASN A 66 -5.90 -1.48 10.12
CA ASN A 66 -4.96 -1.09 9.08
C ASN A 66 -4.66 -2.26 8.15
N LEU A 67 -4.79 -2.03 6.85
CA LEU A 67 -4.36 -2.93 5.81
C LEU A 67 -2.94 -2.54 5.39
N GLN A 68 -2.05 -3.51 5.25
CA GLN A 68 -0.68 -3.27 4.81
C GLN A 68 -0.28 -4.22 3.69
N LEU A 69 0.53 -3.71 2.77
CA LEU A 69 1.25 -4.49 1.77
C LEU A 69 2.73 -4.13 1.85
N HIS A 70 3.56 -5.15 2.04
CA HIS A 70 5.01 -5.02 2.16
C HIS A 70 5.71 -5.38 0.84
N ALA A 71 6.96 -4.91 0.69
CA ALA A 71 7.81 -5.21 -0.46
C ALA A 71 8.04 -6.71 -0.73
N ASP A 72 8.04 -7.53 0.33
CA ASP A 72 8.17 -9.00 0.25
C ASP A 72 6.85 -9.71 -0.14
N GLY A 73 5.80 -8.96 -0.46
CA GLY A 73 4.48 -9.47 -0.82
C GLY A 73 3.60 -9.87 0.39
N ARG A 74 4.09 -9.69 1.62
CA ARG A 74 3.31 -9.92 2.84
C ARG A 74 2.18 -8.90 2.94
N LYS A 75 1.00 -9.41 3.30
CA LYS A 75 -0.21 -8.63 3.51
C LYS A 75 -0.56 -8.68 4.99
N CYS A 76 -0.92 -7.55 5.58
CA CYS A 76 -1.38 -7.51 6.98
C CYS A 76 -2.76 -6.86 7.09
N ARG A 77 -3.58 -7.35 8.00
CA ARG A 77 -4.88 -6.77 8.38
C ARG A 77 -4.97 -6.72 9.90
N ALA A 78 -5.14 -5.52 10.46
CA ALA A 78 -5.20 -5.33 11.91
C ALA A 78 -4.04 -6.03 12.67
N GLY A 79 -2.83 -5.98 12.12
CA GLY A 79 -1.63 -6.61 12.68
C GLY A 79 -1.47 -8.12 12.40
N ARG A 80 -2.45 -8.79 11.80
CA ARG A 80 -2.34 -10.18 11.35
C ARG A 80 -1.76 -10.24 9.95
N CYS A 81 -0.56 -10.80 9.82
CA CYS A 81 0.19 -10.83 8.57
C CYS A 81 0.26 -12.23 7.95
N GLY A 82 0.25 -12.30 6.61
CA GLY A 82 0.40 -13.55 5.88
C GLY A 82 0.83 -13.33 4.43
N THR A 83 1.16 -14.44 3.77
CA THR A 83 1.43 -14.54 2.33
C THR A 83 0.55 -15.64 1.73
N GLY A 84 0.16 -15.50 0.45
CA GLY A 84 -0.65 -16.51 -0.25
C GLY A 84 -2.00 -16.80 0.43
N ASP A 85 -2.33 -18.08 0.59
CA ASP A 85 -3.60 -18.58 1.14
C ASP A 85 -3.76 -18.38 2.65
N LYS A 86 -2.71 -17.94 3.36
CA LYS A 86 -2.78 -17.61 4.80
C LYS A 86 -3.59 -16.34 5.11
N TRP A 87 -4.19 -15.75 4.07
CA TRP A 87 -4.98 -14.53 4.11
C TRP A 87 -6.47 -14.76 3.79
N ARG A 88 -6.92 -16.03 3.75
CA ARG A 88 -8.36 -16.39 3.68
C ARG A 88 -9.08 -16.07 4.98
#